data_AF-A0A943BIX9-F1
#
_entry.id   AF-A0A943BIX9-F1
#
_cell.length_a   1.000
_cell.length_b   1.000
_cell.length_c   1.000
_cell.angle_alpha   90.00
_cell.angle_beta   90.00
_cell.angle_gamma   90.00
#
_symmetry.space_group_name_H-M   'P 1'
#
loop_
_entity.id
_entity.type
_entity.pdbx_description
1 polymer ?
#
loop_
_entity_poly.entity_id
_entity_poly.type
_entity_poly.pdbx_seq_one_letter_code
_entity_poly.pdbx_strand_id
1 'polypeptide(L)'
;MKETIYTIPLNDAFHAEDECPFCYLERDAEQHALEFILGSQASYMEDDIRMETDKMGFCRHHYKMMYDYGNRLGCGLILSTHLKKLNQEMTEQMKAFTAGKSTFMGRMKKTELTPDSPKTALGQWIHQKENTCYVCDHFRSNYERYLDTFFYMYKNSPEFAELFKNSKGFCMHHFKDLVEVGETKLNDKQKAEFYPVLFDLMEKNMKRVEEEVTWFCDKQDYLNRDKPWGNSKDSVQRSMQKLAGGYPADPVFKIDY
;
A
#
# COMPACT_ATOMS: atom_id res chain seq x y z
N MET A 1 -12.27 -3.53 26.05
CA MET A 1 -10.87 -3.25 25.65
C MET A 1 -10.35 -1.96 26.27
N LYS A 2 -9.18 -1.97 26.92
CA LYS A 2 -8.49 -0.71 27.30
C LYS A 2 -7.80 -0.17 26.06
N GLU A 3 -8.37 0.88 25.48
CA GLU A 3 -7.74 1.59 24.36
C GLU A 3 -6.45 2.26 24.84
N THR A 4 -5.35 1.97 24.17
CA THR A 4 -4.13 2.76 24.24
C THR A 4 -3.95 3.48 22.90
N ILE A 5 -3.28 4.63 22.88
CA ILE A 5 -3.10 5.44 21.66
C ILE A 5 -2.62 4.60 20.46
N TYR A 6 -1.78 3.59 20.70
CA TYR A 6 -1.20 2.77 19.64
C TYR A 6 -2.11 1.65 19.13
N THR A 7 -3.17 1.28 19.86
CA THR A 7 -4.10 0.21 19.47
C THR A 7 -5.33 0.72 18.73
N ILE A 8 -5.60 2.02 18.79
CA ILE A 8 -6.79 2.64 18.18
C ILE A 8 -6.84 2.40 16.67
N PRO A 9 -5.79 2.70 15.87
CA PRO A 9 -5.88 2.54 14.42
C PRO A 9 -6.20 1.11 14.00
N LEU A 10 -5.58 0.13 14.67
CA LEU A 10 -5.82 -1.28 14.38
C LEU A 10 -7.25 -1.70 14.75
N ASN A 11 -7.79 -1.22 15.87
CA ASN A 11 -9.19 -1.48 16.20
C ASN A 11 -10.13 -0.88 15.17
N ASP A 12 -9.94 0.38 14.79
CA ASP A 12 -10.78 1.05 13.80
C ASP A 12 -10.75 0.28 12.46
N ALA A 13 -9.57 -0.17 12.04
CA ALA A 13 -9.40 -0.97 10.83
C ALA A 13 -10.17 -2.30 10.84
N PHE A 14 -10.25 -2.99 11.98
CA PHE A 14 -11.03 -4.22 12.10
C PHE A 14 -12.54 -3.94 12.21
N HIS A 15 -12.94 -2.82 12.84
CA HIS A 15 -14.35 -2.41 12.93
C HIS A 15 -14.88 -1.78 11.63
N ALA A 16 -14.01 -1.39 10.70
CA ALA A 16 -14.39 -0.94 9.36
C ALA A 16 -15.01 -2.07 8.51
N GLU A 17 -14.94 -3.33 8.96
CA GLU A 17 -15.47 -4.51 8.27
C GLU A 17 -14.99 -4.66 6.81
N ASP A 18 -13.75 -4.21 6.55
CA ASP A 18 -13.12 -4.24 5.24
C ASP A 18 -12.66 -5.66 4.85
N GLU A 19 -12.37 -5.89 3.57
CA GLU A 19 -11.76 -7.14 3.10
C GLU A 19 -10.33 -7.32 3.64
N CYS A 20 -9.64 -6.24 4.01
CA CYS A 20 -8.34 -6.32 4.67
C CYS A 20 -8.09 -5.13 5.61
N PRO A 21 -8.00 -5.35 6.93
CA PRO A 21 -7.72 -4.28 7.91
C PRO A 21 -6.39 -3.55 7.65
N PHE A 22 -5.37 -4.24 7.17
CA PHE A 22 -4.08 -3.59 6.88
C PHE A 22 -4.12 -2.73 5.61
N CYS A 23 -4.94 -3.07 4.61
CA CYS A 23 -5.18 -2.16 3.50
C CYS A 23 -5.90 -0.90 3.98
N TYR A 24 -6.83 -1.04 4.93
CA TYR A 24 -7.50 0.11 5.53
C TYR A 24 -6.51 1.05 6.22
N LEU A 25 -5.59 0.50 7.03
CA LEU A 25 -4.51 1.28 7.66
C LEU A 25 -3.60 1.97 6.65
N GLU A 26 -3.26 1.28 5.56
CA GLU A 26 -2.44 1.83 4.48
C GLU A 26 -3.14 3.02 3.84
N ARG A 27 -4.40 2.85 3.42
CA ARG A 27 -5.20 3.91 2.83
C ARG A 27 -5.35 5.11 3.76
N ASP A 28 -5.67 4.86 5.02
CA ASP A 28 -5.85 5.92 6.02
C ASP A 28 -4.56 6.74 6.19
N ALA A 29 -3.41 6.06 6.30
CA ALA A 29 -2.11 6.71 6.38
C ALA A 29 -1.77 7.52 5.11
N GLU A 30 -2.09 6.99 3.92
CA GLU A 30 -1.87 7.68 2.65
C GLU A 30 -2.74 8.95 2.53
N GLN A 31 -4.02 8.85 2.90
CA GLN A 31 -4.97 9.96 2.87
C GLN A 31 -4.57 11.06 3.87
N HIS A 32 -4.23 10.68 5.10
CA HIS A 32 -3.72 11.62 6.11
C HIS A 32 -2.42 12.30 5.66
N ALA A 33 -1.49 11.55 5.05
CA ALA A 33 -0.26 12.14 4.53
C ALA A 33 -0.54 13.16 3.42
N LEU A 34 -1.46 12.86 2.49
CA LEU A 34 -1.86 13.78 1.42
C LEU A 34 -2.56 15.02 1.96
N GLU A 35 -3.48 14.88 2.91
CA GLU A 35 -4.12 16.00 3.58
C GLU A 35 -3.08 16.86 4.30
N PHE A 36 -2.12 16.26 4.99
CA PHE A 36 -1.06 16.98 5.69
C PHE A 36 -0.24 17.86 4.73
N ILE A 37 0.14 17.34 3.56
CA ILE A 37 0.97 18.10 2.60
C ILE A 37 0.18 19.00 1.65
N LEU A 38 -1.11 18.77 1.41
CA LEU A 38 -1.90 19.49 0.39
C LEU A 38 -3.19 20.11 0.92
N GLY A 39 -3.56 19.89 2.17
CA GLY A 39 -4.77 20.41 2.80
C GLY A 39 -4.79 21.92 3.02
N SER A 40 -5.83 22.43 3.68
CA SER A 40 -6.00 23.86 3.94
C SER A 40 -4.91 24.44 4.85
N GLN A 41 -4.32 23.61 5.71
CA GLN A 41 -3.17 23.91 6.56
C GLN A 41 -1.91 23.23 6.04
N ALA A 42 -1.68 23.29 4.72
CA ALA A 42 -0.65 22.50 4.05
C ALA A 42 0.74 22.71 4.67
N SER A 43 1.24 21.69 5.36
CA SER A 43 2.55 21.74 6.03
C SER A 43 3.73 21.73 5.07
N TYR A 44 3.53 21.56 3.75
CA TYR A 44 4.62 21.72 2.78
C TYR A 44 5.24 23.13 2.78
N MET A 45 4.54 24.13 3.35
CA MET A 45 5.09 25.48 3.53
C MET A 45 6.16 25.54 4.64
N GLU A 46 6.23 24.52 5.49
CA GLU A 46 7.26 24.36 6.51
C GLU A 46 8.57 23.88 5.87
N ASP A 47 9.69 24.47 6.29
CA ASP A 47 10.99 24.28 5.65
C ASP A 47 11.47 22.82 5.69
N ASP A 48 11.25 22.14 6.81
CA ASP A 48 11.60 20.74 7.04
C ASP A 48 10.78 19.81 6.15
N ILE A 49 9.45 19.94 6.13
CA ILE A 49 8.56 19.12 5.29
C ILE A 49 8.88 19.32 3.79
N ARG A 50 9.15 20.56 3.39
CA ARG A 50 9.59 20.86 2.02
C ARG A 50 10.92 20.19 1.69
N MET A 51 11.91 20.25 2.57
CA MET A 51 13.20 19.61 2.34
C MET A 51 13.09 18.07 2.20
N GLU A 52 12.19 17.46 2.98
CA GLU A 52 11.92 16.02 2.93
C GLU A 52 11.21 15.62 1.63
N THR A 53 10.11 16.30 1.28
CA THR A 53 9.39 16.08 0.02
C THR A 53 10.30 16.34 -1.20
N ASP A 54 11.15 17.37 -1.17
CA ASP A 54 12.14 17.63 -2.21
C ASP A 54 13.18 16.49 -2.33
N LYS A 55 13.61 15.91 -1.20
CA LYS A 55 14.59 14.83 -1.17
C LYS A 55 14.01 13.52 -1.71
N MET A 56 12.81 13.17 -1.25
CA MET A 56 12.20 11.85 -1.47
C MET A 56 11.38 11.79 -2.76
N GLY A 57 10.70 12.88 -3.12
CA GLY A 57 9.71 12.88 -4.19
C GLY A 57 8.51 11.97 -3.88
N PHE A 58 7.82 11.57 -4.95
CA PHE A 58 6.61 10.75 -4.87
C PHE A 58 6.66 9.63 -5.91
N CYS A 59 6.01 8.50 -5.62
CA CYS A 59 5.89 7.43 -6.58
C CYS A 59 4.81 7.75 -7.63
N ARG A 60 4.75 6.96 -8.71
CA ARG A 60 3.73 7.11 -9.77
C ARG A 60 2.31 7.14 -9.21
N HIS A 61 2.01 6.30 -8.21
CA HIS A 61 0.70 6.24 -7.58
C HIS A 61 0.38 7.54 -6.83
N HIS A 62 1.28 8.01 -5.97
CA HIS A 62 1.06 9.23 -5.19
C HIS A 62 1.11 10.51 -6.02
N TYR A 63 1.86 10.57 -7.13
CA TYR A 63 1.72 11.69 -8.06
C TYR A 63 0.30 11.78 -8.65
N LYS A 64 -0.31 10.63 -8.98
CA LYS A 64 -1.71 10.61 -9.45
C LYS A 64 -2.65 11.07 -8.35
N MET A 65 -2.50 10.56 -7.13
CA MET A 65 -3.32 10.97 -5.99
C MET A 65 -3.18 12.47 -5.67
N MET A 66 -1.96 13.02 -5.68
CA MET A 66 -1.73 14.45 -5.47
C MET A 66 -2.43 15.31 -6.54
N TYR A 67 -2.34 14.92 -7.82
CA TYR A 67 -3.03 15.63 -8.90
C TYR A 67 -4.55 15.58 -8.71
N ASP A 68 -5.04 14.40 -8.37
CA ASP A 68 -6.44 14.10 -8.16
C ASP A 68 -7.04 14.81 -6.94
N TYR A 69 -6.25 15.03 -5.88
CA TYR A 69 -6.63 15.78 -4.68
C TYR A 69 -7.13 17.19 -5.01
N GLY A 70 -6.57 17.82 -6.06
CA GLY A 70 -7.11 19.04 -6.66
C GLY A 70 -6.46 20.35 -6.24
N ASN A 71 -5.57 20.37 -5.22
CA ASN A 71 -4.81 21.57 -4.84
C ASN A 71 -3.67 21.86 -5.84
N ARG A 72 -4.02 22.45 -6.99
CA ARG A 72 -3.06 22.71 -8.09
C ARG A 72 -1.89 23.61 -7.68
N LEU A 73 -2.13 24.62 -6.84
CA LEU A 73 -1.08 25.54 -6.40
C LEU A 73 -0.11 24.83 -5.45
N GLY A 74 -0.62 24.09 -4.46
CA GLY A 74 0.20 23.28 -3.55
C GLY A 74 1.06 22.27 -4.30
N CYS A 75 0.45 21.52 -5.22
CA CYS A 75 1.18 20.60 -6.09
C CYS A 75 2.24 21.33 -6.92
N GLY A 76 1.91 22.49 -7.50
CA GLY A 76 2.87 23.29 -8.29
C GLY A 76 4.08 23.76 -7.48
N LEU A 77 3.88 24.12 -6.22
CA LEU A 77 4.94 24.60 -5.33
C LEU A 77 5.87 23.45 -4.88
N ILE A 78 5.31 22.30 -4.51
CA ILE A 78 6.07 21.08 -4.21
C ILE A 78 6.87 20.64 -5.44
N LEU A 79 6.24 20.57 -6.61
CA LEU A 79 6.91 20.15 -7.85
C LEU A 79 8.02 21.13 -8.26
N SER A 80 7.81 22.44 -8.09
CA SER A 80 8.81 23.45 -8.46
C SER A 80 10.11 23.27 -7.68
N THR A 81 10.01 22.99 -6.38
CA THR A 81 11.16 22.85 -5.48
C THR A 81 11.84 21.48 -5.65
N HIS A 82 11.05 20.41 -5.75
CA HIS A 82 11.55 19.08 -6.05
C HIS A 82 12.29 19.01 -7.39
N LEU A 83 11.73 19.59 -8.46
CA LEU A 83 12.38 19.62 -9.78
C LEU A 83 13.68 20.43 -9.78
N LYS A 84 13.76 21.53 -9.02
CA LYS A 84 15.01 22.30 -8.89
C LYS A 84 16.11 21.43 -8.27
N LYS A 85 15.80 20.72 -7.18
CA LYS A 85 16.74 19.81 -6.53
C LYS A 85 17.12 18.63 -7.43
N LEU A 86 16.13 17.99 -8.05
CA LEU A 86 16.37 16.86 -8.95
C LEU A 86 17.23 17.25 -10.16
N ASN A 87 17.04 18.44 -10.74
CA ASN A 87 17.87 18.94 -11.83
C ASN A 87 19.33 19.17 -11.41
N GLN A 88 19.57 19.67 -10.19
CA GLN A 88 20.91 19.84 -9.64
C GLN A 88 21.62 18.48 -9.50
N GLU A 89 20.98 17.55 -8.78
CA GLU A 89 21.51 16.19 -8.57
C GLU A 89 21.70 15.45 -9.90
N MET A 90 20.73 15.50 -10.82
CA MET A 90 20.81 14.86 -12.14
C MET A 90 21.98 15.40 -12.95
N THR A 91 22.20 16.72 -12.94
CA THR A 91 23.32 17.35 -13.66
C THR A 91 24.66 16.84 -13.13
N GLU A 92 24.78 16.67 -11.81
CA GLU A 92 25.99 16.10 -11.18
C GLU A 92 26.18 14.63 -11.58
N GLN A 93 25.13 13.81 -11.52
CA GLN A 93 25.17 12.41 -11.93
C GLN A 93 25.53 12.24 -13.40
N MET A 94 25.00 13.09 -14.28
CA MET A 94 25.33 13.09 -15.71
C MET A 94 26.78 13.51 -15.97
N LYS A 95 27.31 14.49 -15.22
CA LYS A 95 28.73 14.88 -15.31
C LYS A 95 29.67 13.78 -14.83
N ALA A 96 29.26 13.03 -13.80
CA ALA A 96 30.02 11.91 -13.27
C ALA A 96 29.90 10.62 -14.12
N PHE A 97 28.94 10.57 -15.03
CA PHE A 97 28.68 9.37 -15.83
C PHE A 97 29.79 9.11 -16.84
N THR A 98 30.41 7.93 -16.75
CA THR A 98 31.37 7.44 -17.74
C THR A 98 30.81 6.26 -18.50
N ALA A 99 30.75 6.35 -19.83
CA ALA A 99 30.30 5.27 -20.67
C ALA A 99 31.25 4.06 -20.58
N GLY A 100 30.68 2.86 -20.39
CA GLY A 100 31.44 1.60 -20.41
C GLY A 100 31.96 1.26 -21.80
N LYS A 101 33.04 0.47 -21.88
CA LYS A 101 33.57 -0.02 -23.16
C LYS A 101 32.59 -1.00 -23.80
N SER A 102 32.24 -0.77 -25.07
CA SER A 102 31.42 -1.70 -25.83
C SER A 102 32.23 -2.94 -26.24
N THR A 103 31.71 -4.14 -25.98
CA THR A 103 32.31 -5.40 -26.47
C THR A 103 31.49 -5.97 -27.62
N PHE A 104 32.15 -6.58 -28.61
CA PHE A 104 31.48 -7.21 -29.76
C PHE A 104 30.48 -8.29 -29.32
N MET A 105 30.86 -9.11 -28.34
CA MET A 105 29.97 -10.11 -27.71
C MET A 105 28.78 -9.46 -27.01
N GLY A 106 28.97 -8.30 -26.36
CA GLY A 106 27.88 -7.54 -25.73
C GLY A 106 26.87 -6.98 -26.73
N ARG A 107 27.29 -6.63 -27.95
CA ARG A 107 26.40 -6.16 -29.03
C ARG A 107 25.58 -7.28 -29.68
N MET A 108 26.07 -8.52 -29.63
CA MET A 108 25.36 -9.69 -30.16
C MET A 108 24.50 -10.41 -29.10
N LYS A 109 24.66 -10.05 -27.82
CA LYS A 109 23.81 -10.58 -26.74
C LYS A 109 22.39 -10.04 -26.92
N LYS A 110 21.38 -10.89 -26.67
CA LYS A 110 19.98 -10.44 -26.61
C LYS A 110 19.84 -9.33 -25.58
N THR A 111 19.00 -8.34 -25.89
CA THR A 111 18.64 -7.27 -24.97
C THR A 111 18.10 -7.87 -23.68
N GLU A 112 18.74 -7.55 -22.57
CA GLU A 112 18.37 -7.96 -21.23
C GLU A 112 18.31 -6.72 -20.37
N LEU A 113 17.10 -6.28 -20.03
CA LEU A 113 16.86 -5.19 -19.10
C LEU A 113 16.60 -5.79 -17.73
N THR A 114 17.33 -5.33 -16.70
CA THR A 114 17.15 -5.74 -15.30
C THR A 114 16.69 -4.51 -14.50
N PRO A 115 15.38 -4.15 -14.51
CA PRO A 115 14.86 -2.92 -13.93
C PRO A 115 15.17 -2.78 -12.44
N ASP A 116 15.11 -3.89 -11.70
CA ASP A 116 15.31 -3.92 -10.25
C ASP A 116 16.77 -4.02 -9.81
N SER A 117 17.69 -4.11 -10.78
CA SER A 117 19.13 -4.20 -10.51
C SER A 117 19.92 -3.43 -11.59
N PRO A 118 19.77 -2.10 -11.65
CA PRO A 118 20.53 -1.28 -12.58
C PRO A 118 22.03 -1.37 -12.29
N LYS A 119 22.83 -1.44 -13.36
CA LYS A 119 24.28 -1.64 -13.27
C LYS A 119 25.09 -0.35 -13.36
N THR A 120 24.52 0.70 -13.93
CA THR A 120 25.19 1.99 -14.06
C THR A 120 24.91 2.85 -12.83
N ALA A 121 25.86 3.70 -12.45
CA ALA A 121 25.67 4.64 -11.33
C ALA A 121 24.44 5.54 -11.54
N LEU A 122 24.29 6.09 -12.75
CA LEU A 122 23.11 6.89 -13.11
C LEU A 122 21.81 6.07 -13.01
N GLY A 123 21.82 4.81 -13.46
CA GLY A 123 20.66 3.93 -13.36
C GLY A 123 20.30 3.58 -11.91
N GLN A 124 21.30 3.36 -11.05
CA GLN A 124 21.09 3.13 -9.62
C GLN A 124 20.52 4.37 -8.92
N TRP A 125 21.01 5.56 -9.25
CA TRP A 125 20.47 6.81 -8.73
C TRP A 125 19.03 7.04 -9.18
N ILE A 126 18.71 6.84 -10.47
CA ILE A 126 17.31 6.94 -10.97
C ILE A 126 16.42 5.93 -10.25
N HIS A 127 16.86 4.67 -10.17
CA HIS A 127 16.11 3.62 -9.49
C HIS A 127 15.87 3.96 -8.01
N GLN A 128 16.86 4.53 -7.31
CA GLN A 128 16.66 5.02 -5.95
C GLN A 128 15.55 6.09 -5.90
N LYS A 129 15.57 7.07 -6.81
CA LYS A 129 14.55 8.13 -6.89
C LYS A 129 13.16 7.60 -7.23
N GLU A 130 13.06 6.57 -8.05
CA GLU A 130 11.80 5.91 -8.39
C GLU A 130 11.22 5.07 -7.23
N ASN A 131 12.07 4.64 -6.28
CA ASN A 131 11.69 3.81 -5.14
C ASN A 131 11.59 4.57 -3.81
N THR A 132 11.79 5.89 -3.82
CA THR A 132 11.49 6.77 -2.68
C THR A 132 10.17 7.48 -2.90
N CYS A 133 9.36 7.57 -1.84
CA CYS A 133 8.14 8.36 -1.84
C CYS A 133 7.82 8.83 -0.43
N TYR A 134 7.61 10.13 -0.27
CA TYR A 134 7.25 10.73 1.01
C TYR A 134 5.98 10.12 1.62
N VAL A 135 4.92 9.94 0.81
CA VAL A 135 3.66 9.36 1.27
C VAL A 135 3.81 7.88 1.64
N CYS A 136 4.48 7.07 0.80
CA CYS A 136 4.75 5.66 1.14
C CYS A 136 5.52 5.51 2.46
N ASP A 137 6.47 6.41 2.73
CA ASP A 137 7.30 6.35 3.95
C ASP A 137 6.48 6.62 5.22
N HIS A 138 5.45 7.46 5.11
CA HIS A 138 4.53 7.75 6.21
C HIS A 138 3.83 6.49 6.73
N PHE A 139 3.38 5.60 5.82
CA PHE A 139 2.85 4.30 6.22
C PHE A 139 3.95 3.32 6.64
N ARG A 140 5.02 3.19 5.83
CA ARG A 140 6.09 2.21 6.05
C ARG A 140 6.76 2.37 7.41
N SER A 141 6.98 3.59 7.85
CA SER A 141 7.62 3.91 9.15
C SER A 141 6.84 3.36 10.35
N ASN A 142 5.54 3.12 10.21
CA ASN A 142 4.67 2.61 11.26
C ASN A 142 4.14 1.18 10.99
N TYR A 143 4.33 0.65 9.78
CA TYR A 143 3.79 -0.65 9.38
C TYR A 143 4.25 -1.81 10.27
N GLU A 144 5.55 -1.90 10.55
CA GLU A 144 6.09 -2.92 11.46
C GLU A 144 5.49 -2.81 12.87
N ARG A 145 5.20 -1.59 13.33
CA ARG A 145 4.54 -1.36 14.62
C ARG A 145 3.09 -1.85 14.61
N TYR A 146 2.37 -1.72 13.49
CA TYR A 146 1.02 -2.27 13.38
C TYR A 146 1.03 -3.80 13.44
N LEU A 147 2.00 -4.45 12.81
CA LEU A 147 2.19 -5.89 12.92
C LEU A 147 2.53 -6.32 14.36
N ASP A 148 3.42 -5.60 15.03
CA ASP A 148 3.73 -5.84 16.45
C ASP A 148 2.50 -5.70 17.34
N THR A 149 1.72 -4.65 17.10
CA THR A 149 0.48 -4.36 17.83
C THR A 149 -0.56 -5.44 17.56
N PHE A 150 -0.70 -5.93 16.32
CA PHE A 150 -1.59 -7.03 15.98
C PHE A 150 -1.29 -8.29 16.80
N PHE A 151 -0.03 -8.73 16.81
CA PHE A 151 0.35 -9.92 17.57
C PHE A 151 0.26 -9.71 19.08
N TYR A 152 0.55 -8.50 19.56
CA TYR A 152 0.34 -8.16 20.96
C TYR A 152 -1.15 -8.25 21.33
N MET A 153 -2.04 -7.67 20.54
CA MET A 153 -3.47 -7.68 20.80
C MET A 153 -4.07 -9.07 20.68
N TYR A 154 -3.67 -9.85 19.67
CA TYR A 154 -4.11 -11.24 19.51
C TYR A 154 -3.79 -12.10 20.74
N LYS A 155 -2.62 -11.91 21.35
CA LYS A 155 -2.20 -12.67 22.55
C LYS A 155 -2.89 -12.22 23.83
N ASN A 156 -3.14 -10.92 23.96
CA ASN A 156 -3.50 -10.31 25.24
C ASN A 156 -4.96 -9.84 25.33
N SER A 157 -5.71 -9.91 24.23
CA SER A 157 -7.12 -9.47 24.18
C SER A 157 -8.00 -10.55 23.55
N PRO A 158 -8.78 -11.29 24.35
CA PRO A 158 -9.78 -12.24 23.85
C PRO A 158 -10.81 -11.57 22.94
N GLU A 159 -11.16 -10.31 23.25
CA GLU A 159 -12.08 -9.48 22.47
C GLU A 159 -11.51 -9.25 21.05
N PHE A 160 -10.21 -8.90 20.95
CA PHE A 160 -9.56 -8.72 19.65
C PHE A 160 -9.37 -10.03 18.90
N ALA A 161 -9.04 -11.11 19.60
CA ALA A 161 -8.93 -12.43 18.98
C ALA A 161 -10.27 -12.88 18.35
N GLU A 162 -11.40 -12.51 18.97
CA GLU A 162 -12.73 -12.76 18.42
C GLU A 162 -13.06 -11.83 17.24
N LEU A 163 -12.70 -10.55 17.34
CA LEU A 163 -12.83 -9.60 16.22
C LEU A 163 -12.03 -10.07 14.99
N PHE A 164 -10.81 -10.56 15.20
CA PHE A 164 -9.98 -11.15 14.16
C PHE A 164 -10.64 -12.35 13.47
N LYS A 165 -11.18 -13.29 14.26
CA LYS A 165 -11.88 -14.50 13.74
C LYS A 165 -13.11 -14.15 12.90
N ASN A 166 -13.80 -13.07 13.24
CA ASN A 166 -15.02 -12.63 12.57
C ASN A 166 -14.76 -11.63 11.43
N SER A 167 -13.50 -11.26 11.18
CA SER A 167 -13.13 -10.40 10.07
C SER A 167 -13.31 -11.10 8.71
N LYS A 168 -13.09 -10.37 7.61
CA LYS A 168 -13.09 -10.95 6.26
C LYS A 168 -11.70 -11.48 5.86
N GLY A 169 -10.75 -11.55 6.78
CA GLY A 169 -9.36 -11.95 6.51
C GLY A 169 -8.52 -10.83 5.92
N PHE A 170 -7.59 -11.19 5.03
CA PHE A 170 -6.57 -10.27 4.50
C PHE A 170 -6.46 -10.38 2.98
N CYS A 171 -5.77 -9.42 2.35
CA CYS A 171 -5.28 -9.59 0.98
C CYS A 171 -4.04 -10.50 0.97
N MET A 172 -3.65 -10.99 -0.21
CA MET A 172 -2.49 -11.87 -0.36
C MET A 172 -1.18 -11.26 0.17
N HIS A 173 -1.01 -9.94 0.01
CA HIS A 173 0.16 -9.23 0.50
C HIS A 173 0.24 -9.28 2.05
N HIS A 174 -0.81 -8.82 2.73
CA HIS A 174 -0.85 -8.77 4.18
C HIS A 174 -0.99 -10.14 4.83
N PHE A 175 -1.61 -11.11 4.15
CA PHE A 175 -1.59 -12.51 4.59
C PHE A 175 -0.16 -13.07 4.63
N LYS A 176 0.64 -12.86 3.57
CA LYS A 176 2.05 -13.25 3.53
C LYS A 176 2.82 -12.61 4.68
N ASP A 177 2.64 -11.30 4.92
CA ASP A 177 3.34 -10.61 6.01
C ASP A 177 2.97 -11.14 7.39
N LEU A 178 1.69 -11.47 7.63
CA LEU A 178 1.27 -12.11 8.88
C LEU A 178 1.88 -13.49 9.08
N VAL A 179 2.05 -14.26 8.01
CA VAL A 179 2.72 -15.58 8.09
C VAL A 179 4.19 -15.41 8.46
N GLU A 180 4.92 -14.57 7.73
CA GLU A 180 6.35 -14.31 7.95
C GLU A 180 6.63 -13.73 9.34
N VAL A 181 5.85 -12.73 9.75
CA VAL A 181 6.04 -12.09 11.05
C VAL A 181 5.57 -13.01 12.17
N GLY A 182 4.50 -13.78 11.96
CA GLY A 182 4.01 -14.78 12.90
C GLY A 182 5.09 -15.81 13.25
N GLU A 183 5.92 -16.21 12.29
CA GLU A 183 7.03 -17.15 12.52
C GLU A 183 8.06 -16.62 13.50
N THR A 184 8.25 -15.30 13.56
CA THR A 184 9.21 -14.65 14.47
C THR A 184 8.58 -14.21 15.79
N LYS A 185 7.31 -13.77 15.77
CA LYS A 185 6.64 -13.18 16.93
C LYS A 185 5.95 -14.20 17.83
N LEU A 186 5.59 -15.38 17.32
CA LEU A 186 4.87 -16.41 18.07
C LEU A 186 5.82 -17.54 18.50
N ASN A 187 5.57 -18.14 19.66
CA ASN A 187 6.21 -19.41 20.04
C ASN A 187 5.45 -20.61 19.46
N ASP A 188 6.02 -21.83 19.53
CA ASP A 188 5.45 -23.02 18.90
C ASP A 188 4.01 -23.32 19.32
N LYS A 189 3.68 -23.13 20.61
CA LYS A 189 2.30 -23.30 21.10
C LYS A 189 1.36 -22.26 20.47
N GLN A 190 1.77 -21.00 20.45
CA GLN A 190 1.00 -19.91 19.85
C GLN A 190 0.83 -20.10 18.34
N LYS A 191 1.85 -20.59 17.63
CA LYS A 191 1.77 -20.92 16.20
C LYS A 191 0.73 -22.02 15.94
N ALA A 192 0.74 -23.07 16.75
CA ALA A 192 -0.21 -24.17 16.65
C ALA A 192 -1.68 -23.74 16.88
N GLU A 193 -1.90 -22.65 17.64
CA GLU A 193 -3.23 -22.06 17.86
C GLU A 193 -3.59 -21.01 16.79
N PHE A 194 -2.62 -20.20 16.34
CA PHE A 194 -2.85 -19.07 15.43
C PHE A 194 -3.05 -19.49 13.98
N TYR A 195 -2.15 -20.31 13.42
CA TYR A 195 -2.18 -20.63 11.99
C TYR A 195 -3.44 -21.35 11.53
N PRO A 196 -3.99 -22.34 12.25
CA PRO A 196 -5.25 -22.95 11.85
C PRO A 196 -6.39 -21.94 11.73
N VAL A 197 -6.45 -20.96 12.65
CA VAL A 197 -7.46 -19.90 12.61
C VAL A 197 -7.23 -18.96 11.42
N LEU A 198 -5.99 -18.53 11.19
CA LEU A 198 -5.65 -17.66 10.06
C LEU A 198 -5.95 -18.34 8.71
N PHE A 199 -5.60 -19.62 8.56
CA PHE A 199 -5.79 -20.36 7.32
C PHE A 199 -7.25 -20.66 7.03
N ASP A 200 -8.02 -21.11 8.03
CA ASP A 200 -9.47 -21.30 7.89
C ASP A 200 -10.17 -19.98 7.52
N LEU A 201 -9.80 -18.88 8.15
CA LEU A 201 -10.31 -17.56 7.84
C LEU A 201 -10.00 -17.13 6.39
N MET A 202 -8.78 -17.37 5.93
CA MET A 202 -8.35 -17.06 4.57
C MET A 202 -9.04 -17.94 3.53
N GLU A 203 -9.08 -19.26 3.73
CA GLU A 203 -9.73 -20.21 2.82
C GLU A 203 -11.21 -19.88 2.64
N LYS A 204 -11.94 -19.65 3.75
CA LYS A 204 -13.36 -19.27 3.72
C LYS A 204 -13.60 -17.98 2.95
N ASN A 205 -12.81 -16.94 3.20
CA ASN A 205 -13.04 -15.64 2.56
C ASN A 205 -12.56 -15.59 1.11
N MET A 206 -11.49 -16.31 0.77
CA MET A 206 -11.07 -16.45 -0.63
C MET A 206 -12.12 -17.22 -1.44
N LYS A 207 -12.69 -18.30 -0.87
CA LYS A 207 -13.77 -19.04 -1.52
C LYS A 207 -15.04 -18.20 -1.67
N ARG A 208 -15.42 -17.45 -0.63
CA ARG A 208 -16.56 -16.51 -0.68
C ARG A 208 -16.42 -15.51 -1.82
N VAL A 209 -15.26 -14.85 -1.94
CA VAL A 209 -15.02 -13.84 -2.97
C VAL A 209 -14.95 -14.45 -4.38
N GLU A 210 -14.38 -15.65 -4.51
CA GLU A 210 -14.41 -16.45 -5.75
C GLU A 210 -15.86 -16.69 -6.22
N GLU A 211 -16.70 -17.25 -5.35
CA GLU A 211 -18.11 -17.53 -5.66
C GLU A 211 -18.89 -16.25 -5.99
N GLU A 212 -18.64 -15.17 -5.26
CA GLU A 212 -19.29 -13.88 -5.50
C GLU A 212 -18.91 -13.30 -6.88
N VAL A 213 -17.63 -13.37 -7.29
CA VAL A 213 -17.20 -12.87 -8.61
C VAL A 213 -17.59 -13.82 -9.74
N THR A 214 -17.66 -15.13 -9.50
CA THR A 214 -18.27 -16.07 -10.45
C THR A 214 -19.75 -15.73 -10.68
N TRP A 215 -20.51 -15.46 -9.62
CA TRP A 215 -21.91 -15.05 -9.76
C TRP A 215 -22.05 -13.71 -10.50
N PHE A 216 -21.13 -12.78 -10.30
CA PHE A 216 -21.10 -11.53 -11.09
C PHE A 216 -20.99 -11.79 -12.59
N CYS A 217 -20.15 -12.75 -12.99
CA CYS A 217 -20.01 -13.17 -14.38
C CYS A 217 -21.28 -13.89 -14.88
N ASP A 218 -21.81 -14.83 -14.10
CA ASP A 218 -23.01 -15.59 -14.47
C ASP A 218 -24.27 -14.71 -14.60
N LYS A 219 -24.35 -13.62 -13.83
CA LYS A 219 -25.44 -12.64 -13.91
C LYS A 219 -25.50 -11.88 -15.23
N GLN A 220 -24.43 -11.92 -16.03
CA GLN A 220 -24.41 -11.35 -17.38
C GLN A 220 -25.17 -12.22 -18.40
N ASP A 221 -25.41 -13.49 -18.08
CA ASP A 221 -26.26 -14.38 -18.89
C ASP A 221 -27.73 -13.94 -18.79
N TYR A 222 -28.43 -13.90 -19.94
CA TYR A 222 -29.84 -13.57 -20.01
C TYR A 222 -30.72 -14.50 -19.16
N LEU A 223 -30.32 -15.77 -18.97
CA LEU A 223 -30.99 -16.75 -18.12
C LEU A 223 -30.99 -16.36 -16.63
N ASN A 224 -30.02 -15.55 -16.22
CA ASN A 224 -29.87 -15.11 -14.83
C ASN A 224 -30.32 -13.66 -14.61
N ARG A 225 -30.87 -12.98 -15.62
CA ARG A 225 -31.23 -11.55 -15.57
C ARG A 225 -32.09 -11.19 -14.36
N ASP A 226 -33.15 -11.96 -14.14
CA ASP A 226 -34.13 -11.69 -13.07
C ASP A 226 -33.74 -12.26 -11.71
N LYS A 227 -32.64 -13.03 -11.63
CA LYS A 227 -32.13 -13.54 -10.36
C LYS A 227 -31.47 -12.42 -9.54
N PRO A 228 -31.54 -12.46 -8.21
CA PRO A 228 -30.94 -11.44 -7.36
C PRO A 228 -29.40 -11.45 -7.45
N TRP A 229 -28.80 -10.29 -7.25
CA TRP A 229 -27.33 -10.15 -7.23
C TRP A 229 -26.67 -10.68 -5.96
N GLY A 230 -27.41 -10.78 -4.85
CA GLY A 230 -26.78 -11.03 -3.55
C GLY A 230 -25.68 -10.01 -3.25
N ASN A 231 -24.53 -10.50 -2.79
CA ASN A 231 -23.34 -9.71 -2.48
C ASN A 231 -22.39 -9.54 -3.67
N SER A 232 -22.79 -9.90 -4.89
CA SER A 232 -21.86 -10.00 -6.03
C SER A 232 -21.65 -8.71 -6.81
N LYS A 233 -22.43 -7.64 -6.57
CA LYS A 233 -22.34 -6.40 -7.37
C LYS A 233 -20.96 -5.75 -7.32
N ASP A 234 -20.33 -5.77 -6.14
CA ASP A 234 -19.03 -5.18 -5.86
C ASP A 234 -17.92 -6.25 -5.73
N SER A 235 -18.22 -7.50 -6.14
CA SER A 235 -17.28 -8.61 -6.01
C SER A 235 -15.98 -8.40 -6.81
N VAL A 236 -16.04 -7.68 -7.95
CA VAL A 236 -14.86 -7.41 -8.79
C VAL A 236 -13.81 -6.58 -8.04
N GLN A 237 -14.22 -5.47 -7.44
CA GLN A 237 -13.31 -4.60 -6.67
C GLN A 237 -12.79 -5.29 -5.41
N ARG A 238 -13.63 -6.06 -4.71
CA ARG A 238 -13.22 -6.85 -3.53
C ARG A 238 -12.25 -7.97 -3.92
N SER A 239 -12.45 -8.61 -5.07
CA SER A 239 -11.50 -9.60 -5.61
C SER A 239 -10.15 -8.98 -5.91
N MET A 240 -10.11 -7.80 -6.55
CA MET A 240 -8.87 -7.11 -6.83
C MET A 240 -8.14 -6.70 -5.54
N GLN A 241 -8.85 -6.17 -4.54
CA GLN A 241 -8.31 -5.87 -3.22
C GLN A 241 -7.76 -7.14 -2.54
N LYS A 242 -8.46 -8.28 -2.61
CA LYS A 242 -7.96 -9.54 -2.06
C LYS A 242 -6.67 -10.01 -2.72
N LEU A 243 -6.56 -9.89 -4.03
CA LEU A 243 -5.42 -10.41 -4.79
C LEU A 243 -4.19 -9.50 -4.70
N ALA A 244 -4.38 -8.18 -4.74
CA ALA A 244 -3.28 -7.22 -4.87
C ALA A 244 -3.17 -6.20 -3.73
N GLY A 245 -4.16 -6.14 -2.83
CA GLY A 245 -4.29 -5.06 -1.85
C GLY A 245 -4.89 -3.78 -2.43
N GLY A 246 -4.89 -2.72 -1.62
CA GLY A 246 -5.39 -1.39 -2.00
C GLY A 246 -6.89 -1.32 -2.27
N TYR A 247 -7.33 -0.20 -2.86
CA TYR A 247 -8.74 0.06 -3.15
C TYR A 247 -8.97 0.51 -4.60
N PRO A 248 -9.11 -0.44 -5.53
CA PRO A 248 -9.23 -0.12 -6.96
C PRO A 248 -10.48 0.71 -7.31
N ALA A 249 -11.52 0.63 -6.49
CA ALA A 249 -12.77 1.34 -6.69
C ALA A 249 -12.95 2.54 -5.75
N ASP A 250 -11.92 2.90 -4.98
CA ASP A 250 -12.03 4.06 -4.11
C ASP A 250 -12.32 5.31 -4.94
N PRO A 251 -13.24 6.17 -4.45
CA PRO A 251 -13.40 7.47 -5.06
C PRO A 251 -12.09 8.23 -4.95
N VAL A 252 -11.89 9.16 -5.89
CA VAL A 252 -10.77 10.07 -5.82
C VAL A 252 -10.81 10.81 -4.48
N PHE A 253 -9.78 10.63 -3.65
CA PHE A 253 -9.65 11.31 -2.38
C PHE A 253 -9.47 12.81 -2.59
N LYS A 254 -10.41 13.59 -2.05
CA LYS A 254 -10.40 15.06 -2.03
C LYS A 254 -11.01 15.51 -0.72
N ILE A 255 -10.61 16.69 -0.27
CA ILE A 255 -11.26 17.36 0.85
C ILE A 255 -11.94 18.59 0.28
N ASP A 256 -13.27 18.64 0.44
CA ASP A 256 -14.06 19.82 0.11
C ASP A 256 -13.81 20.88 1.19
N TYR A 257 -13.22 22.01 0.80
CA TYR A 257 -13.06 23.20 1.63
C TYR A 257 -13.98 24.32 1.13
#